data_AF-A0A9E4VGD8-F1
#
_entry.id   AF-A0A9E4VGD8-F1
#
_cell.length_a   1.000
_cell.length_b   1.000
_cell.length_c   1.000
_cell.angle_alpha   90.00
_cell.angle_beta   90.00
_cell.angle_gamma   90.00
#
_symmetry.space_group_name_H-M   'P 1'
#
loop_
_entity.id
_entity.type
_entity.pdbx_description
1 polymer ?
#
loop_
_entity_poly.entity_id
_entity_poly.type
_entity_poly.pdbx_seq_one_letter_code
_entity_poly.pdbx_strand_id
1 'polypeptide(L)'
;MDEQILQQSLSFDLESLGEPQPWKVRHRGLEYAGEVIIAESVDHRWGEPLPPQLNFRLVFFTVPRRILPGRIMDTRIAMVVPGRSPTQVRQSLRRELKSIQETRQRYVLHRDPDTDALRRAMIDREESLRRELERRYGMAYSQGRIYTHGDIGLRAQDVFLDTGLESW
;
A
#
# COMPACT_ATOMS: atom_id res chain seq x y z
N MET A 1 22.64 -4.62 17.05
CA MET A 1 22.27 -3.20 16.87
C MET A 1 21.14 -3.22 15.88
N ASP A 2 19.94 -3.43 16.40
CA ASP A 2 18.73 -3.66 15.62
C ASP A 2 18.27 -2.33 15.03
N GLU A 3 18.55 -2.10 13.74
CA GLU A 3 17.86 -1.07 12.99
C GLU A 3 16.39 -1.47 12.92
N GLN A 4 15.58 -0.78 13.73
CA GLN A 4 14.14 -0.75 13.57
C GLN A 4 13.85 -0.37 12.12
N ILE A 5 13.50 -1.38 11.31
CA ILE A 5 12.83 -1.18 10.03
C ILE A 5 11.56 -0.41 10.38
N LEU A 6 11.59 0.91 10.19
CA LEU A 6 10.37 1.69 10.03
C LEU A 6 9.67 1.04 8.84
N GLN A 7 8.75 0.12 9.11
CA GLN A 7 7.84 -0.41 8.13
C GLN A 7 7.10 0.81 7.58
N GLN A 8 7.58 1.32 6.45
CA GLN A 8 6.83 2.29 5.67
C GLN A 8 5.54 1.56 5.31
N SER A 9 4.44 2.00 5.90
CA SER A 9 3.12 1.47 5.60
C SER A 9 2.48 2.40 4.58
N LEU A 10 2.08 1.87 3.42
CA LEU A 10 1.34 2.65 2.43
C LEU A 10 0.04 3.16 3.05
N SER A 11 -0.07 4.48 3.18
CA SER A 11 -1.33 5.08 3.60
C SER A 11 -2.17 5.39 2.37
N PHE A 12 -3.26 4.66 2.21
CA PHE A 12 -4.35 4.93 1.26
C PHE A 12 -5.23 6.12 1.70
N ASP A 13 -4.65 7.16 2.30
CA ASP A 13 -5.39 8.31 2.81
C ASP A 13 -6.01 9.13 1.68
N LEU A 14 -7.26 9.58 1.92
CA LEU A 14 -8.02 10.37 0.96
C LEU A 14 -7.32 11.72 0.70
N GLU A 15 -6.66 12.28 1.72
CA GLU A 15 -5.92 13.54 1.63
C GLU A 15 -4.62 13.41 0.81
N SER A 16 -4.16 12.19 0.56
CA SER A 16 -2.94 11.90 -0.21
C SER A 16 -3.23 11.33 -1.61
N LEU A 17 -4.50 11.32 -2.03
CA LEU A 17 -4.87 10.78 -3.34
C LEU A 17 -4.29 11.61 -4.47
N GLY A 18 -3.61 10.94 -5.39
CA GLY A 18 -2.97 11.53 -6.55
C GLY A 18 -1.59 12.14 -6.28
N GLU A 19 -1.20 12.24 -5.01
CA GLU A 19 0.10 12.78 -4.61
C GLU A 19 1.19 11.70 -4.59
N PRO A 20 2.37 11.94 -5.20
CA PRO A 20 3.51 11.03 -5.10
C PRO A 20 4.11 10.99 -3.70
N GLN A 21 4.17 9.78 -3.15
CA GLN A 21 4.78 9.51 -1.85
C GLN A 21 6.18 8.89 -2.06
N PRO A 22 7.26 9.47 -1.50
CA PRO A 22 8.58 8.87 -1.56
C PRO A 22 8.58 7.46 -0.96
N TRP A 23 9.20 6.53 -1.66
CA TRP A 23 9.27 5.13 -1.23
C TRP A 23 10.67 4.55 -1.44
N LYS A 24 11.12 3.73 -0.50
CA LYS A 24 12.42 3.06 -0.59
C LYS A 24 12.25 1.56 -0.45
N VAL A 25 12.85 0.82 -1.36
CA VAL A 25 12.90 -0.65 -1.33
C VAL A 25 14.35 -1.08 -1.28
N ARG A 26 14.69 -2.02 -0.40
CA ARG A 26 15.99 -2.67 -0.40
C ARG A 26 15.86 -4.04 -1.07
N HIS A 27 16.64 -4.30 -2.12
CA HIS A 27 16.67 -5.58 -2.81
C HIS A 27 18.10 -5.95 -3.17
N ARG A 28 18.52 -7.19 -2.86
CA ARG A 28 19.89 -7.70 -3.09
C ARG A 28 21.00 -6.77 -2.55
N GLY A 29 20.76 -6.18 -1.37
CA GLY A 29 21.71 -5.27 -0.71
C GLY A 29 21.78 -3.85 -1.30
N LEU A 30 20.96 -3.53 -2.32
CA LEU A 30 20.86 -2.21 -2.92
C LEU A 30 19.58 -1.51 -2.50
N GLU A 31 19.64 -0.20 -2.29
CA GLU A 31 18.47 0.64 -2.03
C GLU A 31 17.99 1.30 -3.33
N TYR A 32 16.71 1.13 -3.61
CA TYR A 32 16.01 1.71 -4.74
C TYR A 32 15.03 2.75 -4.22
N ALA A 33 15.30 4.02 -4.53
CA ALA A 33 14.37 5.11 -4.29
C ALA A 33 13.37 5.21 -5.43
N GLY A 34 12.10 5.35 -5.11
CA GLY A 34 11.02 5.55 -6.07
C GLY A 34 9.87 6.30 -5.43
N GLU A 35 8.70 6.22 -6.05
CA GLU A 35 7.49 6.83 -5.53
C GLU A 35 6.27 5.94 -5.70
N VAL A 36 5.33 6.09 -4.78
CA VAL A 36 4.03 5.41 -4.83
C VAL A 36 2.92 6.44 -4.83
N ILE A 37 1.95 6.27 -5.71
CA ILE A 37 0.79 7.13 -5.86
C ILE A 37 -0.46 6.28 -5.63
N ILE A 38 -1.35 6.75 -4.76
CA ILE A 38 -2.67 6.14 -4.58
C ILE A 38 -3.70 6.99 -5.33
N ALA A 39 -4.54 6.38 -6.17
CA ALA A 39 -5.39 7.14 -7.08
C ALA A 39 -6.81 6.58 -7.23
N GLU A 40 -7.78 7.45 -7.49
CA GLU A 40 -9.15 7.07 -7.88
C GLU A 40 -9.42 7.32 -9.37
N SER A 41 -8.77 8.33 -9.95
CA SER A 41 -8.83 8.70 -11.37
C SER A 41 -7.46 8.55 -12.02
N VAL A 42 -7.43 8.41 -13.35
CA VAL A 42 -6.18 8.31 -14.12
C VAL A 42 -5.66 9.70 -14.43
N ASP A 43 -4.38 9.96 -14.14
CA ASP A 43 -3.64 11.10 -14.67
C ASP A 43 -2.63 10.61 -15.72
N HIS A 44 -2.55 11.31 -16.85
CA HIS A 44 -1.63 10.98 -17.93
C HIS A 44 -0.16 11.17 -17.52
N ARG A 45 0.11 12.14 -16.63
CA ARG A 45 1.46 12.48 -16.16
C ARG A 45 2.13 11.32 -15.43
N TRP A 46 1.34 10.41 -14.86
CA TRP A 46 1.89 9.27 -14.13
C TRP A 46 2.57 8.24 -15.02
N GLY A 47 2.30 8.24 -16.33
CA GLY A 47 2.97 7.38 -17.29
C GLY A 47 4.12 8.03 -18.06
N GLU A 48 4.41 9.30 -17.79
CA GLU A 48 5.53 10.03 -18.40
C GLU A 48 6.88 9.55 -17.84
N PRO A 49 7.97 9.70 -18.61
CA PRO A 49 9.32 9.33 -18.18
C PRO A 49 9.70 9.87 -16.80
N LEU A 50 10.24 8.99 -15.95
CA LEU A 50 10.68 9.38 -14.62
C LEU A 50 12.00 10.15 -14.70
N PRO A 51 12.24 11.10 -13.78
CA PRO A 51 13.55 11.71 -13.66
C PRO A 51 14.62 10.66 -13.29
N PRO A 52 15.91 10.91 -13.61
CA PRO A 52 16.98 9.90 -13.45
C PRO A 52 17.17 9.37 -12.03
N GLN A 53 16.84 10.17 -11.02
CA GLN A 53 17.00 9.81 -9.60
C GLN A 53 15.93 8.83 -9.08
N LEU A 54 14.83 8.61 -9.80
CA LEU A 54 13.79 7.67 -9.41
C LEU A 54 13.98 6.34 -10.14
N ASN A 55 14.03 5.26 -9.36
CA ASN A 55 14.18 3.89 -9.87
C ASN A 55 12.83 3.29 -10.28
N PHE A 56 11.73 3.74 -9.68
CA PHE A 56 10.39 3.26 -10.00
C PHE A 56 9.28 4.26 -9.65
N ARG A 57 8.13 4.08 -10.27
CA ARG A 57 6.84 4.66 -9.87
C ARG A 57 5.78 3.57 -9.86
N LEU A 58 5.08 3.44 -8.74
CA LEU A 58 3.92 2.55 -8.62
C LEU A 58 2.66 3.39 -8.44
N VAL A 59 1.66 3.17 -9.28
CA VAL A 59 0.34 3.81 -9.12
C VAL A 59 -0.67 2.75 -8.72
N PHE A 60 -1.19 2.82 -7.49
CA PHE A 60 -2.25 1.93 -7.02
C PHE A 60 -3.60 2.63 -7.13
N PHE A 61 -4.45 2.11 -8.00
CA PHE A 61 -5.83 2.54 -8.08
C PHE A 61 -6.67 1.92 -6.97
N THR A 62 -7.62 2.66 -6.39
CA THR A 62 -8.54 2.16 -5.34
C THR A 62 -9.90 1.73 -5.92
N VAL A 63 -10.09 1.91 -7.21
CA VAL A 63 -11.27 1.49 -7.97
C VAL A 63 -10.85 0.81 -9.27
N PRO A 64 -11.64 -0.14 -9.80
CA PRO A 64 -11.37 -0.73 -11.10
C PRO A 64 -11.31 0.33 -12.21
N ARG A 65 -10.29 0.24 -13.06
CA ARG A 65 -10.02 1.16 -14.16
C ARG A 65 -9.39 0.42 -15.34
N ARG A 66 -9.61 0.96 -16.55
CA ARG A 66 -8.87 0.52 -17.74
C ARG A 66 -7.83 1.57 -18.07
N ILE A 67 -6.57 1.16 -18.11
CA ILE A 67 -5.47 1.99 -18.65
C ILE A 67 -5.34 1.69 -20.13
N LEU A 68 -5.29 2.74 -20.96
CA LEU A 68 -5.15 2.59 -22.40
C LEU A 68 -3.70 2.21 -22.77
N PRO A 69 -3.49 1.39 -23.81
CA PRO A 69 -2.15 1.12 -24.34
C PRO A 69 -1.42 2.40 -24.70
N GLY A 70 -0.08 2.40 -24.57
CA GLY A 70 0.77 3.56 -24.89
C GLY A 70 0.72 4.70 -23.87
N ARG A 71 -0.04 4.55 -22.76
CA ARG A 71 -0.06 5.53 -21.67
C ARG A 71 1.14 5.44 -20.74
N ILE A 72 1.88 4.34 -20.76
CA ILE A 72 3.07 4.13 -19.93
C ILE A 72 4.26 4.15 -20.86
N MET A 73 5.05 5.22 -20.78
CA MET A 73 6.18 5.50 -21.68
C MET A 73 7.54 5.09 -21.10
N ASP A 74 7.57 4.64 -19.85
CA ASP A 74 8.79 4.32 -19.13
C ASP A 74 8.66 2.94 -18.48
N THR A 75 9.69 2.11 -18.66
CA THR A 75 9.75 0.73 -18.16
C THR A 75 9.80 0.64 -16.64
N ARG A 76 10.14 1.74 -15.96
CA ARG A 76 10.19 1.85 -14.49
C ARG A 76 8.82 2.10 -13.84
N ILE A 77 7.74 2.15 -14.62
CA ILE A 77 6.41 2.52 -14.16
C ILE A 77 5.46 1.32 -14.23
N ALA A 78 4.74 1.09 -13.14
CA ALA A 78 3.63 0.14 -13.10
C ALA A 78 2.37 0.80 -12.53
N MET A 79 1.24 0.55 -13.20
CA MET A 79 -0.08 0.99 -12.80
C MET A 79 -0.92 -0.22 -12.41
N VAL A 80 -1.27 -0.31 -11.13
CA VAL A 80 -1.93 -1.46 -10.53
C VAL A 80 -3.41 -1.13 -10.28
N VAL A 81 -4.29 -1.92 -10.86
CA VAL A 81 -5.73 -1.76 -10.77
C VAL A 81 -6.35 -2.97 -10.07
N PRO A 82 -7.24 -2.79 -9.08
CA PRO A 82 -7.90 -3.91 -8.41
C PRO A 82 -9.04 -4.45 -9.27
N GLY A 83 -9.34 -5.74 -9.15
CA GLY A 83 -10.46 -6.38 -9.85
C GLY A 83 -11.82 -5.93 -9.33
N ARG A 84 -11.87 -5.48 -8.07
CA ARG A 84 -13.04 -4.92 -7.38
C ARG A 84 -12.61 -3.80 -6.45
N SER A 85 -13.47 -2.81 -6.20
CA SER A 85 -13.12 -1.73 -5.28
C SER A 85 -13.08 -2.22 -3.83
N PRO A 86 -11.97 -2.06 -3.10
CA PRO A 86 -11.92 -2.30 -1.66
C PRO A 86 -12.55 -1.16 -0.82
N THR A 87 -13.05 -0.09 -1.45
CA THR A 87 -13.32 1.21 -0.82
C THR A 87 -14.39 1.20 0.29
N GLN A 88 -15.47 0.43 0.14
CA GLN A 88 -16.58 0.44 1.10
C GLN A 88 -16.19 -0.21 2.43
N VAL A 89 -15.41 -1.29 2.36
CA VAL A 89 -14.83 -1.97 3.52
C VAL A 89 -13.64 -1.19 4.10
N ARG A 90 -12.85 -0.53 3.24
CA ARG A 90 -11.74 0.35 3.66
C ARG A 90 -12.20 1.42 4.63
N GLN A 91 -13.31 2.09 4.33
CA GLN A 91 -13.80 3.21 5.15
C GLN A 91 -14.22 2.76 6.55
N SER A 92 -14.91 1.61 6.68
CA SER A 92 -15.31 1.10 8.00
C SER A 92 -14.10 0.61 8.82
N LEU A 93 -13.22 -0.20 8.23
CA LEU A 93 -12.05 -0.74 8.92
C LEU A 93 -11.03 0.35 9.31
N ARG A 94 -10.83 1.38 8.47
CA ARG A 94 -9.94 2.50 8.82
C ARG A 94 -10.49 3.37 9.93
N ARG A 95 -11.80 3.62 9.95
CA ARG A 95 -12.44 4.37 11.04
C ARG A 95 -12.27 3.62 12.37
N GLU A 96 -12.44 2.30 12.35
CA GLU A 96 -12.20 1.46 13.52
C GLU A 96 -10.73 1.52 13.97
N LEU A 97 -9.78 1.40 13.05
CA LEU A 97 -8.34 1.49 13.36
C LEU A 97 -7.96 2.85 13.95
N LYS A 98 -8.45 3.95 13.36
CA LYS A 98 -8.25 5.32 13.85
C LYS A 98 -8.84 5.50 15.25
N SER A 99 -10.05 5.00 15.48
CA SER A 99 -10.71 5.04 16.80
C SER A 99 -9.90 4.27 17.86
N ILE A 100 -9.35 3.11 17.52
CA ILE A 100 -8.49 2.31 18.41
C ILE A 100 -7.20 3.07 18.74
N GLN A 101 -6.56 3.68 17.74
CA GLN A 101 -5.35 4.48 17.93
C GLN A 101 -5.59 5.71 18.80
N GLU A 102 -6.66 6.48 18.55
CA GLU A 102 -7.05 7.63 19.37
C GLU A 102 -7.34 7.22 20.82
N THR A 103 -8.01 6.08 21.00
CA THR A 103 -8.36 5.55 22.32
C THR A 103 -7.09 5.09 23.05
N ARG A 104 -6.17 4.40 22.36
CA ARG A 104 -4.86 4.03 22.90
C ARG A 104 -4.07 5.24 23.38
N GLN A 105 -4.04 6.33 22.61
CA GLN A 105 -3.35 7.56 23.01
C GLN A 105 -3.90 8.16 24.31
N ARG A 106 -5.21 8.05 24.57
CA ARG A 106 -5.83 8.51 25.82
C ARG A 106 -5.44 7.64 27.03
N TYR A 107 -5.33 6.32 26.85
CA TYR A 107 -5.01 5.40 27.94
C TYR A 107 -3.51 5.25 28.24
N VAL A 108 -2.61 5.75 27.39
CA VAL A 108 -1.16 5.79 27.68
C VAL A 108 -0.85 6.68 28.90
N LEU A 109 -1.74 7.61 29.27
CA LEU A 109 -1.56 8.54 30.38
C LEU A 109 -1.95 7.99 31.76
N HIS A 110 -2.54 6.79 31.87
CA HIS A 110 -2.93 6.17 33.15
C HIS A 110 -2.17 4.86 33.36
N ARG A 111 -1.47 4.75 34.51
CA ARG A 111 -0.59 3.62 34.85
C ARG A 111 -1.25 2.79 35.95
N ASP A 112 -2.20 1.95 35.55
CA ASP A 112 -2.94 1.03 36.43
C ASP A 112 -2.84 -0.41 35.87
N PRO A 113 -2.54 -1.47 36.65
CA PRO A 113 -2.48 -2.86 36.18
C PRO A 113 -3.68 -3.32 35.31
N ASP A 114 -4.90 -2.83 35.52
CA ASP A 114 -6.05 -3.13 34.66
C ASP A 114 -5.92 -2.52 33.24
N THR A 115 -5.13 -1.45 33.09
CA THR A 115 -4.84 -0.82 31.79
C THR A 115 -3.87 -1.62 30.93
N ASP A 116 -3.07 -2.52 31.50
CA ASP A 116 -2.11 -3.34 30.74
C ASP A 116 -2.82 -4.46 29.96
N ALA A 117 -3.81 -5.12 30.57
CA ALA A 117 -4.64 -6.12 29.88
C ALA A 117 -5.44 -5.49 28.73
N LEU A 118 -6.03 -4.32 28.97
CA LEU A 118 -6.73 -3.54 27.94
C LEU A 118 -5.79 -3.12 26.81
N ARG A 119 -4.58 -2.64 27.12
CA ARG A 119 -3.58 -2.24 26.11
C ARG A 119 -3.18 -3.40 25.21
N ARG A 120 -2.95 -4.59 25.76
CA ARG A 120 -2.62 -5.80 24.97
C ARG A 120 -3.78 -6.17 24.04
N ALA A 121 -5.01 -6.21 24.56
CA ALA A 121 -6.19 -6.51 23.74
C ALA A 121 -6.37 -5.50 22.58
N MET A 122 -6.05 -4.22 22.80
CA MET A 122 -6.09 -3.20 21.74
C MET A 122 -5.00 -3.41 20.67
N ILE A 123 -3.78 -3.81 21.06
CA ILE A 123 -2.69 -4.13 20.12
C ILE A 123 -3.08 -5.34 19.26
N ASP A 124 -3.57 -6.41 19.89
CA ASP A 124 -4.01 -7.62 19.18
C ASP A 124 -5.15 -7.31 18.20
N ARG A 125 -6.09 -6.45 18.61
CA ARG A 125 -7.17 -5.99 17.73
C ARG A 125 -6.65 -5.17 16.57
N GLU A 126 -5.72 -4.24 16.80
CA GLU A 126 -5.11 -3.41 15.76
C GLU A 126 -4.38 -4.27 14.72
N GLU A 127 -3.58 -5.25 15.16
CA GLU A 127 -2.89 -6.18 14.27
C GLU A 127 -3.88 -7.05 13.48
N SER A 128 -4.91 -7.58 14.14
CA SER A 128 -5.93 -8.38 13.47
C SER A 128 -6.64 -7.58 12.36
N LEU A 129 -6.97 -6.32 12.62
CA LEU A 129 -7.60 -5.44 11.63
C LEU A 129 -6.64 -5.11 10.49
N ARG A 130 -5.35 -4.88 10.78
CA ARG A 130 -4.32 -4.63 9.77
C ARG A 130 -4.15 -5.83 8.84
N ARG A 131 -4.01 -7.05 9.39
CA ARG A 131 -3.88 -8.28 8.58
C ARG A 131 -5.10 -8.54 7.72
N GLU A 132 -6.31 -8.30 8.25
CA GLU A 132 -7.54 -8.44 7.47
C GLU A 132 -7.62 -7.41 6.34
N LEU A 133 -7.18 -6.18 6.60
CA LEU A 133 -7.08 -5.14 5.58
C LEU A 133 -6.11 -5.56 4.47
N GLU A 134 -4.89 -5.96 4.82
CA GLU A 134 -3.86 -6.45 3.89
C GLU A 134 -4.36 -7.62 3.05
N ARG A 135 -4.96 -8.64 3.68
CA ARG A 135 -5.55 -9.79 2.99
C ARG A 135 -6.60 -9.35 1.97
N ARG A 136 -7.49 -8.41 2.33
CA ARG A 136 -8.53 -7.93 1.42
C ARG A 136 -7.97 -7.14 0.24
N TYR A 137 -6.96 -6.30 0.47
CA TYR A 137 -6.27 -5.60 -0.61
C TYR A 137 -5.53 -6.59 -1.51
N GLY A 138 -4.78 -7.54 -0.95
CA GLY A 138 -4.10 -8.60 -1.70
C GLY A 138 -5.07 -9.39 -2.58
N MET A 139 -6.24 -9.78 -2.05
CA MET A 139 -7.30 -10.43 -2.83
C MET A 139 -7.88 -9.51 -3.91
N ALA A 140 -8.10 -8.23 -3.63
CA ALA A 140 -8.65 -7.30 -4.61
C ALA A 140 -7.67 -7.04 -5.77
N TYR A 141 -6.38 -6.91 -5.47
CA TYR A 141 -5.34 -6.65 -6.47
C TYR A 141 -4.91 -7.91 -7.24
N SER A 142 -4.86 -9.08 -6.61
CA SER A 142 -4.59 -10.35 -7.30
C SER A 142 -5.62 -10.68 -8.39
N GLN A 143 -6.88 -10.30 -8.18
CA GLN A 143 -7.96 -10.41 -9.17
C GLN A 143 -7.97 -9.24 -10.19
N GLY A 144 -7.02 -8.33 -10.06
CA GLY A 144 -6.90 -7.10 -10.84
C GLY A 144 -5.97 -7.23 -12.04
N ARG A 145 -5.36 -6.10 -12.41
CA ARG A 145 -4.43 -5.99 -13.53
C ARG A 145 -3.26 -5.09 -13.17
N ILE A 146 -2.09 -5.46 -13.67
CA ILE A 146 -0.90 -4.60 -13.66
C ILE A 146 -0.69 -4.15 -15.10
N TYR A 147 -0.61 -2.84 -15.30
CA TYR A 147 -0.26 -2.23 -16.56
C TYR A 147 1.17 -1.71 -16.47
N THR A 148 1.97 -2.03 -17.47
CA THR A 148 3.39 -1.68 -17.58
C THR A 148 3.68 -1.19 -18.99
N HIS A 149 4.92 -0.75 -19.23
CA HIS A 149 5.41 -0.57 -20.60
C HIS A 149 5.22 -1.86 -21.42
N GLY A 150 4.98 -1.73 -22.73
CA GLY A 150 4.54 -2.82 -23.60
C GLY A 150 5.43 -4.06 -23.63
N ASP A 151 6.72 -3.91 -23.30
CA ASP A 151 7.71 -4.98 -23.30
C ASP A 151 7.76 -5.78 -21.98
N ILE A 152 7.01 -5.36 -20.96
CA ILE A 152 7.00 -5.97 -19.63
C ILE A 152 5.64 -6.62 -19.41
N GLY A 153 5.62 -7.94 -19.21
CA GLY A 153 4.41 -8.70 -18.87
C GLY A 153 4.39 -9.08 -17.39
N LEU A 154 3.63 -8.36 -16.56
CA LEU A 154 3.39 -8.72 -15.17
C LEU A 154 1.95 -9.17 -14.97
N ARG A 155 1.75 -10.30 -14.29
CA ARG A 155 0.42 -10.78 -13.90
C ARG A 155 0.18 -10.45 -12.43
N ALA A 156 -0.98 -9.87 -12.15
CA ALA A 156 -1.34 -9.44 -10.80
C ALA A 156 -1.37 -10.61 -9.79
N GLN A 157 -1.83 -11.78 -10.24
CA GLN A 157 -1.86 -13.00 -9.42
C GLN A 157 -0.45 -13.42 -8.95
N ASP A 158 0.57 -13.28 -9.80
CA ASP A 158 1.94 -13.72 -9.49
C ASP A 158 2.60 -12.76 -8.47
N VAL A 159 2.14 -11.50 -8.43
CA VAL A 159 2.67 -10.47 -7.52
C VAL A 159 1.94 -10.43 -6.18
N PHE A 160 0.62 -10.64 -6.17
CA PHE A 160 -0.23 -10.42 -4.98
C PHE A 160 -0.70 -11.70 -4.28
N LEU A 161 -0.57 -12.88 -4.90
CA LEU A 161 -0.89 -14.16 -4.25
C LEU A 161 0.32 -14.89 -3.70
N ASP A 162 1.55 -14.53 -4.11
CA ASP A 162 2.74 -15.18 -3.58
C ASP A 162 2.96 -14.76 -2.12
N THR A 163 2.61 -15.67 -1.21
CA THR A 163 2.71 -15.53 0.25
C THR A 163 4.11 -15.84 0.79
N GLY A 164 5.14 -15.89 -0.07
CA GLY A 164 6.53 -16.01 0.35
C GLY A 164 7.16 -14.68 0.74
N LEU A 165 6.88 -14.19 1.96
CA LEU A 165 7.60 -13.06 2.58
C LEU A 165 9.08 -13.37 2.92
N GLU A 166 9.65 -14.45 2.38
CA GLU A 166 11.06 -14.83 2.52
C GLU A 166 11.87 -14.79 1.20
N SER A 167 11.34 -14.30 0.09
CA SER A 167 12.10 -14.28 -1.17
C SER A 167 12.00 -13.00 -2.00
N TRP A 168 12.18 -11.81 -1.39
CA TRP A 168 12.51 -10.59 -2.14
C TRP A 168 13.41 -9.65 -1.34
#